data_AF-A0A7X4KXD1-F1
#
_entry.id   AF-A0A7X4KXD1-F1
#
_cell.length_a   1.000
_cell.length_b   1.000
_cell.length_c   1.000
_cell.angle_alpha   90.00
_cell.angle_beta   90.00
_cell.angle_gamma   90.00
#
_symmetry.space_group_name_H-M   'P 1'
#
loop_
_entity.id
_entity.type
_entity.pdbx_description
1 polymer ?
#
loop_
_entity_poly.entity_id
_entity_poly.type
_entity_poly.pdbx_seq_one_letter_code
_entity_poly.pdbx_strand_id
1 'polypeptide(L)'
;MQLTRDEHAPLSAIAFDLPERDCLAQNAARGADARPPHAVRRQWRSMQRWMKKLSAEGFRRRYHLRSPADARDADVVREPLDCDRRDLTGPFDIVGDVHACRRELETLLDQLGYRVERNDTAAGPGYRVTPPAGRTAVFVGDLVDRGPDAAGALALVMDMVDAGHALAIPGNHDAKLARALAGRNVERKHGLMQTLEQLDATPDSFRKRVAALLDGLASHYVLDGGRLVVAHAGMKEHLQNRTSRQVRDFGLYGETTGETDNEGLPVRLDWAKDYRGRATVVYGHTPAGRAEWVNNTICIDTGCAFGGRLTALRWPERELVSVPAARAWAEPPEKLAAALRSTTGPTR
;
A
#
# COMPACT_ATOMS: atom_id res chain seq x y z
N MET A 1 -9.06 23.39 2.48
CA MET A 1 -8.93 22.14 3.26
C MET A 1 -10.17 21.28 3.22
N GLN A 2 -11.40 21.84 3.20
CA GLN A 2 -12.60 21.01 3.13
C GLN A 2 -12.68 20.21 1.82
N LEU A 3 -12.54 20.88 0.67
CA LEU A 3 -12.48 20.22 -0.65
C LEU A 3 -11.46 19.07 -0.73
N THR A 4 -10.27 19.21 -0.13
CA THR A 4 -9.26 18.13 -0.13
C THR A 4 -9.64 16.94 0.74
N ARG A 5 -10.40 17.16 1.82
CA ARG A 5 -10.91 16.09 2.67
C ARG A 5 -12.01 15.33 1.93
N ASP A 6 -12.94 16.08 1.32
CA ASP A 6 -14.09 15.54 0.60
C ASP A 6 -13.64 14.77 -0.66
N GLU A 7 -12.62 15.27 -1.37
CA GLU A 7 -12.09 14.64 -2.58
C GLU A 7 -10.95 13.65 -2.34
N HIS A 8 -10.50 13.47 -1.09
CA HIS A 8 -9.36 12.61 -0.74
C HIS A 8 -8.12 12.87 -1.63
N ALA A 9 -7.80 14.14 -1.85
CA ALA A 9 -6.71 14.58 -2.71
C ALA A 9 -5.54 15.15 -1.88
N PRO A 10 -4.27 14.90 -2.27
CA PRO A 10 -3.14 15.47 -1.58
C PRO A 10 -3.07 16.97 -1.80
N LEU A 11 -2.68 17.70 -0.77
CA LEU A 11 -2.51 19.15 -0.82
C LEU A 11 -1.03 19.51 -0.93
N SER A 12 -0.69 20.34 -1.92
CA SER A 12 0.66 20.90 -2.09
C SER A 12 0.62 22.41 -1.88
N ALA A 13 1.60 22.95 -1.17
CA ALA A 13 1.80 24.39 -1.03
C ALA A 13 2.90 24.87 -1.98
N ILE A 14 2.64 25.93 -2.72
CA ILE A 14 3.65 26.69 -3.46
C ILE A 14 3.69 28.09 -2.86
N ALA A 15 4.76 28.40 -2.13
CA ALA A 15 4.93 29.66 -1.44
C ALA A 15 5.93 30.55 -2.19
N PHE A 16 5.47 31.72 -2.62
CA PHE A 16 6.31 32.80 -3.14
C PHE A 16 6.86 33.61 -1.96
N ASP A 17 7.94 33.11 -1.36
CA ASP A 17 8.63 33.71 -0.22
C ASP A 17 9.71 34.69 -0.71
N LEU A 18 9.28 35.68 -1.49
CA LEU A 18 10.17 36.65 -2.14
C LEU A 18 10.57 37.76 -1.16
N PRO A 19 11.78 38.36 -1.32
CA PRO A 19 12.22 39.49 -0.52
C PRO A 19 11.25 40.69 -0.64
N GLU A 20 11.00 41.40 0.47
CA GLU A 20 10.08 42.56 0.49
C GLU A 20 10.42 43.58 -0.61
N ARG A 21 11.71 43.83 -0.84
CA ARG A 21 12.21 44.76 -1.86
C ARG A 21 11.72 44.38 -3.27
N ASP A 22 11.72 43.09 -3.59
CA ASP A 22 11.39 42.59 -4.91
C ASP A 22 9.88 42.64 -5.13
N CYS A 23 9.09 42.33 -4.09
CA CYS A 23 7.64 42.52 -4.09
C CYS A 23 7.24 43.99 -4.30
N LEU A 24 7.95 44.93 -3.66
CA LEU A 24 7.70 46.36 -3.80
C LEU A 24 8.07 46.85 -5.20
N ALA A 25 9.22 46.43 -5.73
CA ALA A 25 9.66 46.76 -7.09
C ALA A 25 8.66 46.24 -8.13
N GLN A 26 8.22 44.98 -7.99
CA GLN A 26 7.24 44.38 -8.91
C GLN A 26 5.85 45.02 -8.82
N ASN A 27 5.44 45.48 -7.63
CA ASN A 27 4.20 46.24 -7.48
C ASN A 27 4.30 47.64 -8.11
N ALA A 28 5.43 48.34 -7.95
CA ALA A 28 5.64 49.66 -8.56
C ALA A 28 5.63 49.59 -10.11
N ALA A 29 6.16 48.50 -10.68
CA ALA A 29 6.14 48.25 -12.12
C ALA A 29 4.73 48.12 -12.73
N ARG A 30 3.67 48.02 -11.91
CA ARG A 30 2.26 47.98 -12.37
C ARG A 30 1.69 49.36 -12.73
N GLY A 31 2.43 50.45 -12.51
CA GLY A 31 1.99 51.80 -12.86
C GLY A 31 0.71 52.21 -12.13
N ALA A 32 -0.34 52.59 -12.88
CA ALA A 32 -1.61 53.04 -12.31
C ALA A 32 -2.32 51.98 -11.44
N ASP A 33 -2.03 50.69 -11.64
CA ASP A 33 -2.60 49.57 -10.87
C ASP A 33 -1.79 49.21 -9.62
N ALA A 34 -0.70 49.94 -9.34
CA ALA A 34 0.13 49.69 -8.17
C ALA A 34 -0.65 49.90 -6.87
N ARG A 35 -0.52 48.96 -5.94
CA ARG A 35 -1.10 49.09 -4.60
C ARG A 35 -0.22 49.98 -3.72
N PRO A 36 -0.77 50.66 -2.70
CA PRO A 36 0.03 51.43 -1.76
C PRO A 36 1.13 50.56 -1.12
N PRO A 37 2.38 51.03 -1.01
CA PRO A 37 3.49 50.23 -0.49
C PRO A 37 3.23 49.60 0.89
N HIS A 38 2.53 50.31 1.77
CA HIS A 38 2.17 49.80 3.10
C HIS A 38 1.27 48.55 3.04
N ALA A 39 0.44 48.41 2.01
CA ALA A 39 -0.40 47.23 1.81
C ALA A 39 0.43 46.01 1.41
N VAL A 40 1.42 46.20 0.52
CA VAL A 40 2.38 45.15 0.13
C VAL A 40 3.19 44.70 1.34
N ARG A 41 3.72 45.64 2.14
CA ARG A 41 4.43 45.32 3.39
C ARG A 41 3.57 44.52 4.38
N ARG A 42 2.29 44.88 4.52
CA ARG A 42 1.34 44.16 5.38
C ARG A 42 1.11 42.72 4.89
N GLN A 43 0.94 42.52 3.58
CA GLN A 43 0.81 41.21 2.98
C GLN A 43 2.09 40.38 3.17
N TRP A 44 3.25 40.95 2.90
CA TRP A 44 4.54 40.30 3.10
C TRP A 44 4.75 39.87 4.56
N ARG A 45 4.52 40.75 5.54
CA ARG A 45 4.60 40.38 6.98
C ARG A 45 3.60 39.29 7.37
N SER A 46 2.43 39.26 6.74
CA SER A 46 1.42 38.21 6.98
C SER A 46 1.86 36.88 6.40
N MET A 47 2.44 36.88 5.20
CA MET A 47 3.07 35.72 4.58
C MET A 47 4.20 35.18 5.47
N GLN A 48 5.13 36.03 5.92
CA GLN A 48 6.23 35.62 6.82
C GLN A 48 5.74 34.96 8.11
N ARG A 49 4.63 35.46 8.69
CA ARG A 49 4.01 34.83 9.87
C ARG A 49 3.37 33.48 9.53
N TRP A 50 2.77 33.34 8.36
CA TRP A 50 2.17 32.09 7.91
C TRP A 50 3.22 31.04 7.53
N MET A 51 4.34 31.44 6.91
CA MET A 51 5.46 30.56 6.58
C MET A 51 6.01 29.82 7.81
N LYS A 52 6.00 30.47 8.99
CA LYS A 52 6.36 29.82 10.27
C LYS A 52 5.42 28.70 10.69
N LYS A 53 4.17 28.71 10.20
CA LYS A 53 3.12 27.72 10.49
C LYS A 53 2.96 26.69 9.38
N LEU A 54 3.51 26.95 8.19
CA LEU A 54 3.38 26.11 7.00
C LEU A 54 3.83 24.66 7.23
N SER A 55 4.82 24.46 8.10
CA SER A 55 5.30 23.11 8.45
C SER A 55 4.25 22.25 9.16
N ALA A 56 3.28 22.87 9.84
CA ALA A 56 2.25 22.20 10.64
C ALA A 56 0.95 21.88 9.87
N GLU A 57 0.80 22.37 8.63
CA GLU A 57 -0.47 22.38 7.89
C GLU A 57 -0.74 21.11 7.05
N GLY A 58 0.04 20.03 7.24
CA GLY A 58 -0.25 18.71 6.64
C GLY A 58 -0.10 18.62 5.11
N PHE A 59 0.57 19.58 4.47
CA PHE A 59 0.88 19.54 3.03
C PHE A 59 1.77 18.36 2.68
N ARG A 60 1.42 17.61 1.61
CA ARG A 60 2.24 16.51 1.06
C ARG A 60 3.56 17.05 0.52
N ARG A 61 3.51 18.16 -0.22
CA ARG A 61 4.70 18.87 -0.73
C ARG A 61 4.63 20.35 -0.44
N ARG A 62 5.78 20.94 -0.18
CA ARG A 62 5.95 22.37 0.09
C ARG A 62 7.07 22.88 -0.79
N TYR A 63 6.73 23.76 -1.72
CA TYR A 63 7.66 24.40 -2.61
C TYR A 63 7.85 25.84 -2.16
N HIS A 64 9.10 26.25 -1.96
CA HIS A 64 9.44 27.57 -1.46
C HIS A 64 10.26 28.28 -2.54
N LEU A 65 9.64 29.25 -3.22
CA LEU A 65 10.26 30.08 -4.24
C LEU A 65 10.79 31.33 -3.53
N ARG A 66 12.11 31.47 -3.44
CA ARG A 66 12.77 32.49 -2.60
C ARG A 66 13.30 33.67 -3.40
N SER A 67 13.34 33.56 -4.72
CA SER A 67 13.81 34.63 -5.60
C SER A 67 12.89 34.81 -6.82
N PRO A 68 12.90 35.98 -7.46
CA PRO A 68 12.22 36.17 -8.74
C PRO A 68 12.75 35.25 -9.86
N ALA A 69 14.00 34.77 -9.77
CA ALA A 69 14.51 33.76 -10.69
C ALA A 69 13.83 32.41 -10.44
N ASP A 70 13.81 31.93 -9.18
CA ASP A 70 13.11 30.69 -8.80
C ASP A 70 11.65 30.70 -9.27
N ALA A 71 10.98 31.84 -9.13
CA ALA A 71 9.58 32.00 -9.54
C ALA A 71 9.37 32.00 -11.06
N ARG A 72 10.35 32.49 -11.84
CA ARG A 72 10.29 32.49 -13.30
C ARG A 72 10.66 31.14 -13.90
N ASP A 73 11.60 30.45 -13.27
CA ASP A 73 12.14 29.17 -13.76
C ASP A 73 11.35 27.96 -13.20
N ALA A 74 10.31 28.20 -12.39
CA ALA A 74 9.49 27.14 -11.82
C ALA A 74 8.43 26.64 -12.81
N ASP A 75 8.45 25.34 -13.07
CA ASP A 75 7.42 24.62 -13.82
C ASP A 75 6.44 23.90 -12.89
N VAL A 76 5.16 23.88 -13.29
CA VAL A 76 4.12 23.09 -12.63
C VAL A 76 3.74 21.92 -13.53
N VAL A 77 4.20 20.73 -13.18
CA VAL A 77 3.88 19.49 -13.86
C VAL A 77 2.84 18.69 -13.09
N ARG A 78 2.00 17.95 -13.81
CA ARG A 78 1.08 16.98 -13.19
C ARG A 78 1.82 15.68 -12.96
N GLU A 79 1.81 15.24 -11.72
CA GLU A 79 2.35 13.93 -11.34
C GLU A 79 1.19 12.99 -10.96
N PRO A 80 1.20 11.74 -11.42
CA PRO A 80 0.28 10.72 -10.93
C PRO A 80 0.43 10.52 -9.41
N LEU A 81 -0.64 10.07 -8.77
CA LEU A 81 -0.56 9.60 -7.38
C LEU A 81 0.28 8.31 -7.32
N ASP A 82 0.87 8.00 -6.17
CA ASP A 82 1.66 6.77 -6.01
C ASP A 82 0.81 5.51 -6.30
N CYS A 83 -0.49 5.57 -6.03
CA CYS A 83 -1.46 4.52 -6.35
C CYS A 83 -1.91 4.51 -7.83
N ASP A 84 -1.64 5.57 -8.59
CA ASP A 84 -2.03 5.68 -10.00
C ASP A 84 -0.96 5.03 -10.88
N ARG A 85 -1.14 3.74 -11.15
CA ARG A 85 -0.26 2.94 -12.00
C ARG A 85 -0.99 2.44 -13.25
N ARG A 86 -1.91 3.26 -13.77
CA ARG A 86 -2.71 2.94 -14.96
C ARG A 86 -1.84 2.79 -16.22
N ASP A 87 -0.62 3.31 -16.19
CA ASP A 87 0.43 3.10 -17.19
C ASP A 87 0.88 1.64 -17.29
N LEU A 88 0.84 0.90 -16.18
CA LEU A 88 1.18 -0.52 -16.16
C LEU A 88 -0.02 -1.36 -16.61
N THR A 89 0.12 -2.05 -17.74
CA THR A 89 -0.96 -2.82 -18.37
C THR A 89 -0.87 -4.33 -18.16
N GLY A 90 0.19 -4.80 -17.47
CA GLY A 90 0.42 -6.20 -17.17
C GLY A 90 1.01 -6.98 -18.36
N PRO A 91 0.82 -8.31 -18.42
CA PRO A 91 0.01 -9.14 -17.51
C PRO A 91 0.49 -9.16 -16.05
N PHE A 92 -0.43 -9.41 -15.11
CA PHE A 92 -0.13 -9.45 -13.68
C PHE A 92 -0.43 -10.82 -13.05
N ASP A 93 0.34 -11.19 -12.03
CA ASP A 93 0.01 -12.28 -11.12
C ASP A 93 -0.23 -11.69 -9.72
N ILE A 94 -1.48 -11.53 -9.33
CA ILE A 94 -1.85 -10.92 -8.04
C ILE A 94 -1.83 -12.01 -6.97
N VAL A 95 -0.94 -11.91 -6.00
CA VAL A 95 -0.72 -12.93 -4.94
C VAL A 95 -1.38 -12.49 -3.64
N GLY A 96 -2.14 -13.40 -3.03
CA GLY A 96 -2.84 -13.22 -1.76
C GLY A 96 -1.93 -13.12 -0.54
N ASP A 97 -2.54 -13.10 0.65
CA ASP A 97 -1.87 -12.94 1.94
C ASP A 97 -0.83 -14.05 2.19
N VAL A 98 0.44 -13.67 2.22
CA VAL A 98 1.57 -14.62 2.29
C VAL A 98 1.78 -15.10 3.73
N HIS A 99 1.66 -14.19 4.70
CA HIS A 99 1.85 -14.45 6.13
C HIS A 99 3.07 -15.32 6.43
N ALA A 100 4.25 -14.88 6.00
CA ALA A 100 5.51 -15.56 6.24
C ALA A 100 5.60 -17.01 5.72
N CYS A 101 4.65 -17.46 4.89
CA CYS A 101 4.64 -18.78 4.24
C CYS A 101 5.55 -18.76 3.00
N ARG A 102 6.85 -18.47 3.21
CA ARG A 102 7.81 -18.29 2.11
C ARG A 102 7.86 -19.50 1.17
N ARG A 103 7.85 -20.72 1.70
CA ARG A 103 7.97 -21.94 0.87
C ARG A 103 6.76 -22.12 -0.03
N GLU A 104 5.58 -21.86 0.49
CA GLU A 104 4.34 -21.82 -0.29
C GLU A 104 4.40 -20.72 -1.35
N LEU A 105 4.95 -19.54 -1.03
CA LEU A 105 5.18 -18.48 -2.01
C LEU A 105 6.14 -18.91 -3.13
N GLU A 106 7.28 -19.52 -2.80
CA GLU A 106 8.22 -20.07 -3.80
C GLU A 106 7.55 -21.12 -4.70
N THR A 107 6.75 -22.01 -4.11
CA THR A 107 6.02 -23.04 -4.86
C THR A 107 4.97 -22.43 -5.78
N LEU A 108 4.24 -21.40 -5.32
CA LEU A 108 3.26 -20.70 -6.14
C LEU A 108 3.92 -19.95 -7.29
N LEU A 109 5.04 -19.25 -7.01
CA LEU A 109 5.82 -18.54 -8.02
C LEU A 109 6.35 -19.51 -9.09
N ASP A 110 6.85 -20.69 -8.70
CA ASP A 110 7.26 -21.74 -9.64
C ASP A 110 6.09 -22.20 -10.53
N GLN A 111 4.91 -22.44 -9.96
CA GLN A 111 3.70 -22.79 -10.74
C GLN A 111 3.24 -21.69 -11.69
N LEU A 112 3.47 -20.42 -11.32
CA LEU A 112 3.21 -19.26 -12.18
C LEU A 112 4.31 -19.05 -13.23
N GLY A 113 5.40 -19.82 -13.18
CA GLY A 113 6.52 -19.81 -14.14
C GLY A 113 7.67 -18.87 -13.78
N TYR A 114 7.70 -18.33 -12.56
CA TYR A 114 8.82 -17.53 -12.06
C TYR A 114 9.96 -18.45 -11.66
N ARG A 115 11.19 -18.05 -11.98
CA ARG A 115 12.40 -18.74 -11.48
C ARG A 115 12.90 -18.01 -10.26
N VAL A 116 12.92 -18.70 -9.12
CA VAL A 116 13.40 -18.16 -7.84
C VAL A 116 14.73 -18.82 -7.49
N GLU A 117 15.78 -18.03 -7.37
CA GLU A 117 17.11 -18.46 -6.99
C GLU A 117 17.52 -17.77 -5.69
N ARG A 118 17.93 -18.54 -4.68
CA ARG A 118 18.41 -17.97 -3.42
C ARG A 118 19.79 -17.36 -3.61
N ASN A 119 19.99 -16.15 -3.09
CA ASN A 119 21.20 -15.35 -3.20
C ASN A 119 21.44 -14.57 -1.90
N ASP A 120 21.61 -15.30 -0.79
CA ASP A 120 21.89 -14.70 0.50
C ASP A 120 23.23 -13.94 0.46
N THR A 121 23.29 -12.82 1.18
CA THR A 121 24.50 -11.99 1.27
C THR A 121 24.81 -11.64 2.73
N ALA A 122 25.94 -10.97 2.96
CA ALA A 122 26.23 -10.39 4.27
C ALA A 122 25.17 -9.35 4.72
N ALA A 123 24.35 -8.84 3.79
CA ALA A 123 23.26 -7.93 4.09
C ALA A 123 21.95 -8.65 4.49
N GLY A 124 21.93 -9.99 4.56
CA GLY A 124 20.76 -10.79 4.97
C GLY A 124 20.31 -11.78 3.90
N PRO A 125 19.13 -12.41 4.11
CA PRO A 125 18.51 -13.29 3.11
C PRO A 125 18.27 -12.53 1.81
N GLY A 126 18.42 -13.22 0.67
CA GLY A 126 18.26 -12.59 -0.64
C GLY A 126 17.87 -13.58 -1.72
N TYR A 127 17.33 -13.05 -2.81
CA TYR A 127 16.78 -13.79 -3.94
C TYR A 127 17.08 -13.07 -5.25
N ARG A 128 17.25 -13.87 -6.31
CA ARG A 128 17.13 -13.43 -7.69
C ARG A 128 15.87 -14.08 -8.24
N VAL A 129 14.93 -13.27 -8.71
CA VAL A 129 13.68 -13.76 -9.29
C VAL A 129 13.59 -13.33 -10.74
N THR A 130 13.38 -14.28 -11.65
CA THR A 130 13.13 -13.99 -13.06
C THR A 130 11.67 -14.30 -13.37
N PRO A 131 10.84 -13.30 -13.73
CA PRO A 131 9.44 -13.55 -14.08
C PRO A 131 9.30 -14.22 -15.45
N PRO A 132 8.16 -14.87 -15.72
CA PRO A 132 7.75 -15.16 -17.10
C PRO A 132 7.75 -13.90 -17.96
N ALA A 133 8.03 -14.03 -19.25
CA ALA A 133 8.14 -12.88 -20.15
C ALA A 133 6.90 -11.97 -20.07
N GLY A 134 7.15 -10.69 -19.75
CA GLY A 134 6.13 -9.64 -19.67
C GLY A 134 5.24 -9.66 -18.42
N ARG A 135 5.40 -10.61 -17.48
CA ARG A 135 4.56 -10.67 -16.27
C ARG A 135 5.19 -9.89 -15.10
N THR A 136 4.33 -9.29 -14.29
CA THR A 136 4.69 -8.61 -13.04
C THR A 136 3.85 -9.18 -11.89
N ALA A 137 4.47 -9.55 -10.78
CA ALA A 137 3.73 -9.96 -9.59
C ALA A 137 3.14 -8.74 -8.86
N VAL A 138 1.98 -8.90 -8.21
CA VAL A 138 1.39 -7.87 -7.35
C VAL A 138 0.97 -8.49 -6.03
N PHE A 139 1.65 -8.14 -4.94
CA PHE A 139 1.33 -8.67 -3.61
C PHE A 139 0.26 -7.82 -2.92
N VAL A 140 -0.81 -8.46 -2.43
CA VAL A 140 -1.91 -7.76 -1.72
C VAL A 140 -1.57 -7.36 -0.28
N GLY A 141 -0.35 -7.62 0.18
CA GLY A 141 0.10 -7.33 1.54
C GLY A 141 -0.03 -8.52 2.48
N ASP A 142 0.10 -8.23 3.77
CA ASP A 142 0.20 -9.22 4.86
C ASP A 142 1.30 -10.24 4.56
N LEU A 143 2.51 -9.72 4.31
CA LEU A 143 3.70 -10.50 3.98
C LEU A 143 4.26 -11.22 5.20
N VAL A 144 3.98 -10.68 6.39
CA VAL A 144 4.58 -11.06 7.66
C VAL A 144 3.57 -11.69 8.61
N ASP A 145 4.07 -12.11 9.78
CA ASP A 145 3.32 -12.70 10.88
C ASP A 145 2.70 -14.07 10.57
N ARG A 146 2.39 -14.81 11.64
CA ARG A 146 1.77 -16.15 11.65
C ARG A 146 2.66 -17.27 11.13
N GLY A 147 3.07 -17.21 9.86
CA GLY A 147 3.91 -18.24 9.25
C GLY A 147 5.35 -18.25 9.77
N PRO A 148 6.15 -19.21 9.29
CA PRO A 148 7.43 -19.55 9.90
C PRO A 148 8.59 -18.65 9.49
N ASP A 149 8.51 -17.95 8.36
CA ASP A 149 9.69 -17.33 7.72
C ASP A 149 9.38 -15.94 7.15
N ALA A 150 9.19 -14.97 8.05
CA ALA A 150 8.88 -13.59 7.72
C ALA A 150 10.08 -12.89 7.09
N ALA A 151 11.29 -13.12 7.59
CA ALA A 151 12.51 -12.54 7.03
C ALA A 151 12.75 -13.01 5.58
N GLY A 152 12.55 -14.30 5.31
CA GLY A 152 12.68 -14.85 3.97
C GLY A 152 11.58 -14.36 3.01
N ALA A 153 10.33 -14.30 3.47
CA ALA A 153 9.23 -13.77 2.66
C ALA A 153 9.44 -12.28 2.31
N LEU A 154 9.84 -11.47 3.29
CA LEU A 154 10.19 -10.06 3.06
C LEU A 154 11.35 -9.90 2.09
N ALA A 155 12.42 -10.69 2.24
CA ALA A 155 13.57 -10.65 1.33
C ALA A 155 13.14 -10.93 -0.12
N LEU A 156 12.36 -12.00 -0.32
CA LEU A 156 11.87 -12.39 -1.64
C LEU A 156 11.05 -11.27 -2.29
N VAL A 157 10.09 -10.69 -1.57
CA VAL A 157 9.26 -9.60 -2.10
C VAL A 157 10.07 -8.33 -2.32
N MET A 158 10.96 -7.95 -1.40
CA MET A 158 11.83 -6.78 -1.57
C MET A 158 12.72 -6.91 -2.81
N ASP A 159 13.32 -8.08 -3.05
CA ASP A 159 14.18 -8.29 -4.22
C ASP A 159 13.38 -8.27 -5.54
N MET A 160 12.15 -8.79 -5.55
CA MET A 160 11.27 -8.67 -6.71
C MET A 160 10.85 -7.21 -6.98
N VAL A 161 10.53 -6.45 -5.93
CA VAL A 161 10.16 -5.03 -6.06
C VAL A 161 11.35 -4.20 -6.55
N ASP A 162 12.53 -4.39 -5.96
CA ASP A 162 13.75 -3.65 -6.32
C ASP A 162 14.19 -3.96 -7.77
N ALA A 163 13.95 -5.18 -8.25
CA ALA A 163 14.21 -5.57 -9.63
C ALA A 163 13.13 -5.10 -10.64
N GLY A 164 12.04 -4.46 -10.16
CA GLY A 164 10.91 -4.05 -11.01
C GLY A 164 10.04 -5.22 -11.51
N HIS A 165 10.15 -6.39 -10.87
CA HIS A 165 9.38 -7.59 -11.20
C HIS A 165 8.13 -7.76 -10.33
N ALA A 166 7.97 -6.95 -9.30
CA ALA A 166 6.77 -6.93 -8.48
C ALA A 166 6.34 -5.52 -8.06
N LEU A 167 5.06 -5.41 -7.72
CA LEU A 167 4.49 -4.35 -6.90
C LEU A 167 4.02 -4.96 -5.58
N ALA A 168 3.98 -4.16 -4.52
CA ALA A 168 3.39 -4.55 -3.24
C ALA A 168 2.57 -3.40 -2.67
N ILE A 169 1.53 -3.75 -1.93
CA ILE A 169 0.73 -2.84 -1.10
C ILE A 169 0.79 -3.35 0.35
N PRO A 170 0.57 -2.49 1.36
CA PRO A 170 0.64 -2.93 2.75
C PRO A 170 -0.66 -3.62 3.16
N GLY A 171 -0.53 -4.72 3.89
CA GLY A 171 -1.60 -5.25 4.71
C GLY A 171 -1.60 -4.65 6.12
N ASN A 172 -2.60 -5.00 6.93
CA ASN A 172 -2.68 -4.48 8.30
C ASN A 172 -1.55 -4.99 9.20
N HIS A 173 -1.04 -6.20 8.96
CA HIS A 173 0.12 -6.75 9.66
C HIS A 173 1.40 -6.02 9.27
N ASP A 174 1.59 -5.76 7.97
CA ASP A 174 2.73 -4.98 7.47
C ASP A 174 2.72 -3.55 8.05
N ALA A 175 1.56 -2.89 8.04
CA ALA A 175 1.41 -1.56 8.62
C ALA A 175 1.64 -1.54 10.14
N LYS A 176 1.38 -2.66 10.84
CA LYS A 176 1.69 -2.83 12.26
C LYS A 176 3.18 -3.02 12.49
N LEU A 177 3.85 -3.82 11.67
CA LEU A 177 5.30 -3.99 11.68
C LEU A 177 6.02 -2.66 11.41
N ALA A 178 5.60 -1.90 10.40
CA ALA A 178 6.16 -0.59 10.08
C ALA A 178 6.13 0.37 11.29
N ARG A 179 5.02 0.38 12.04
CA ARG A 179 4.88 1.16 13.28
C ARG A 179 5.84 0.69 14.37
N ALA A 180 6.01 -0.62 14.52
CA ALA A 180 6.95 -1.21 15.49
C ALA A 180 8.40 -0.83 15.16
N LEU A 181 8.80 -0.94 13.89
CA LEU A 181 10.14 -0.57 13.41
C LEU A 181 10.41 0.94 13.56
N ALA A 182 9.38 1.78 13.47
CA ALA A 182 9.44 3.21 13.77
C ALA A 182 9.48 3.54 15.28
N GLY A 183 9.61 2.53 16.16
CA GLY A 183 9.70 2.69 17.62
C GLY A 183 8.37 2.99 18.32
N ARG A 184 7.22 2.83 17.64
CA ARG A 184 5.91 3.02 18.28
C ARG A 184 5.56 1.81 19.12
N ASN A 185 4.94 2.06 20.27
CA ASN A 185 4.40 0.99 21.10
C ASN A 185 3.16 0.38 20.42
N VAL A 186 3.24 -0.89 20.05
CA VAL A 186 2.15 -1.65 19.42
C VAL A 186 1.97 -2.99 20.13
N GLU A 187 0.72 -3.46 20.20
CA GLU A 187 0.44 -4.77 20.80
C GLU A 187 1.13 -5.90 20.02
N ARG A 188 1.92 -6.73 20.68
CA ARG A 188 2.65 -7.85 20.04
C ARG A 188 1.80 -9.12 19.94
N LYS A 189 0.61 -9.00 19.34
CA LYS A 189 -0.34 -10.09 19.07
C LYS A 189 -0.31 -10.53 17.60
N HIS A 190 -0.87 -11.71 17.35
CA HIS A 190 -1.12 -12.29 16.02
C HIS A 190 0.14 -12.53 15.17
N GLY A 191 1.26 -12.94 15.80
CA GLY A 191 2.48 -13.33 15.09
C GLY A 191 3.58 -12.26 15.02
N LEU A 192 3.29 -11.01 15.41
CA LEU A 192 4.25 -9.91 15.32
C LEU A 192 5.53 -10.15 16.13
N MET A 193 5.44 -10.84 17.27
CA MET A 193 6.60 -11.13 18.11
C MET A 193 7.62 -12.00 17.37
N GLN A 194 7.16 -13.06 16.71
CA GLN A 194 7.99 -13.96 15.92
C GLN A 194 8.63 -13.23 14.74
N THR A 195 7.87 -12.35 14.05
CA THR A 195 8.41 -11.51 12.97
C THR A 195 9.53 -10.60 13.49
N LEU A 196 9.34 -9.94 14.62
CA LEU A 196 10.36 -9.06 15.20
C LEU A 196 11.61 -9.83 15.63
N GLU A 197 11.46 -11.01 16.25
CA GLU A 197 12.58 -11.88 16.61
C GLU A 197 13.40 -12.31 15.40
N GLN A 198 12.74 -12.68 14.29
CA GLN A 198 13.42 -13.01 13.04
C GLN A 198 14.18 -11.81 12.46
N LEU A 199 13.57 -10.62 12.48
CA LEU A 199 14.23 -9.40 12.00
C LEU A 199 15.37 -8.98 12.92
N ASP A 200 15.26 -9.15 14.23
CA ASP A 200 16.34 -8.89 15.19
C ASP A 200 17.56 -9.79 14.96
N ALA A 201 17.35 -10.98 14.39
CA ALA A 201 18.42 -11.89 13.98
C ALA A 201 19.05 -11.55 12.60
N THR A 202 18.54 -10.53 11.89
CA THR A 202 19.11 -10.07 10.61
C THR A 202 20.01 -8.84 10.79
N PRO A 203 20.92 -8.54 9.84
CA PRO A 203 21.71 -7.31 9.85
C PRO A 203 20.82 -6.05 9.89
N ASP A 204 21.31 -4.98 10.55
CA ASP A 204 20.59 -3.70 10.65
C ASP A 204 20.28 -3.09 9.26
N SER A 205 21.14 -3.32 8.26
CA SER A 205 20.89 -2.92 6.88
C SER A 205 19.63 -3.58 6.29
N PHE A 206 19.38 -4.86 6.60
CA PHE A 206 18.17 -5.56 6.20
C PHE A 206 16.93 -4.94 6.85
N ARG A 207 16.98 -4.71 8.17
CA ARG A 207 15.87 -4.11 8.92
C ARG A 207 15.52 -2.72 8.39
N LYS A 208 16.52 -1.91 8.05
CA LYS A 208 16.33 -0.59 7.42
C LYS A 208 15.70 -0.71 6.04
N ARG A 209 16.09 -1.70 5.24
CA ARG A 209 15.48 -1.97 3.93
C ARG A 209 14.00 -2.37 4.08
N VAL A 210 13.68 -3.23 5.04
CA VAL A 210 12.29 -3.58 5.38
C VAL A 210 11.49 -2.34 5.78
N ALA A 211 12.03 -1.52 6.70
CA ALA A 211 11.35 -0.29 7.13
C ALA A 211 11.11 0.67 5.96
N ALA A 212 12.09 0.84 5.07
CA ALA A 212 11.99 1.69 3.89
C ALA A 212 10.95 1.18 2.88
N LEU A 213 10.91 -0.14 2.61
CA LEU A 213 9.88 -0.75 1.77
C LEU A 213 8.50 -0.43 2.35
N LEU A 214 8.26 -0.78 3.61
CA LEU A 214 6.93 -0.69 4.24
C LEU A 214 6.42 0.75 4.36
N ASP A 215 7.31 1.72 4.59
CA ASP A 215 6.96 3.14 4.62
C ASP A 215 6.59 3.68 3.22
N GLY A 216 7.21 3.13 2.17
CA GLY A 216 7.00 3.53 0.78
C GLY A 216 5.78 2.91 0.07
N LEU A 217 5.11 1.91 0.66
CA LEU A 217 4.00 1.21 -0.02
C LEU A 217 2.76 2.11 -0.16
N ALA A 218 2.25 2.20 -1.40
CA ALA A 218 0.97 2.85 -1.69
C ALA A 218 -0.20 2.07 -1.06
N SER A 219 -1.27 2.77 -0.66
CA SER A 219 -2.44 2.12 -0.02
C SER A 219 -3.15 1.09 -0.91
N HIS A 220 -3.11 1.30 -2.22
CA HIS A 220 -3.68 0.46 -3.26
C HIS A 220 -2.98 0.83 -4.59
N TYR A 221 -3.20 0.03 -5.62
CA TYR A 221 -2.87 0.41 -7.00
C TYR A 221 -4.11 0.38 -7.89
N VAL A 222 -4.17 1.33 -8.82
CA VAL A 222 -5.07 1.34 -9.96
C VAL A 222 -4.22 1.06 -11.20
N LEU A 223 -4.49 -0.08 -11.85
CA LEU A 223 -3.68 -0.68 -12.90
C LEU A 223 -4.48 -0.84 -14.20
N ASP A 224 -3.78 -1.19 -15.27
CA ASP A 224 -4.34 -1.61 -16.54
C ASP A 224 -5.36 -0.61 -17.12
N GLY A 225 -4.93 0.65 -17.26
CA GLY A 225 -5.79 1.74 -17.74
C GLY A 225 -7.00 2.03 -16.84
N GLY A 226 -7.00 1.54 -15.59
CA GLY A 226 -8.09 1.68 -14.64
C GLY A 226 -9.07 0.51 -14.62
N ARG A 227 -8.72 -0.63 -15.24
CA ARG A 227 -9.55 -1.83 -15.24
C ARG A 227 -9.31 -2.72 -14.02
N LEU A 228 -8.17 -2.59 -13.35
CA LEU A 228 -7.78 -3.41 -12.21
C LEU A 228 -7.46 -2.52 -11.02
N VAL A 229 -7.96 -2.88 -9.84
CA VAL A 229 -7.59 -2.28 -8.56
C VAL A 229 -7.13 -3.38 -7.63
N VAL A 230 -5.98 -3.18 -7.00
CA VAL A 230 -5.44 -4.09 -5.98
C VAL A 230 -5.32 -3.34 -4.67
N ALA A 231 -5.99 -3.83 -3.63
CA ALA A 231 -6.04 -3.24 -2.29
C ALA A 231 -6.17 -4.36 -1.25
N HIS A 232 -5.55 -4.24 -0.08
CA HIS A 232 -5.47 -5.36 0.87
C HIS A 232 -6.84 -5.80 1.39
N ALA A 233 -7.62 -4.88 1.99
CA ALA A 233 -8.99 -5.14 2.45
C ALA A 233 -10.07 -4.76 1.42
N GLY A 234 -9.64 -4.43 0.19
CA GLY A 234 -10.51 -3.95 -0.88
C GLY A 234 -10.58 -2.43 -1.02
N MET A 235 -11.36 -1.94 -1.99
CA MET A 235 -11.50 -0.51 -2.26
C MET A 235 -12.82 -0.18 -2.96
N LYS A 236 -13.66 0.64 -2.33
CA LYS A 236 -14.89 1.20 -2.93
C LYS A 236 -14.56 2.12 -4.10
N GLU A 237 -15.45 2.18 -5.09
CA GLU A 237 -15.22 2.92 -6.34
C GLU A 237 -14.82 4.38 -6.13
N HIS A 238 -15.54 5.13 -5.29
CA HIS A 238 -15.26 6.55 -5.02
C HIS A 238 -13.93 6.79 -4.27
N LEU A 239 -13.31 5.75 -3.72
CA LEU A 239 -12.00 5.81 -3.05
C LEU A 239 -10.84 5.41 -3.98
N GLN A 240 -11.12 4.89 -5.17
CA GLN A 240 -10.10 4.45 -6.13
C GLN A 240 -9.38 5.65 -6.74
N ASN A 241 -8.06 5.54 -6.92
CA ASN A 241 -7.20 6.62 -7.39
C ASN A 241 -7.31 7.90 -6.56
N ARG A 242 -7.42 7.73 -5.24
CA ARG A 242 -7.42 8.80 -4.24
C ARG A 242 -6.35 8.53 -3.18
N THR A 243 -5.95 9.55 -2.44
CA THR A 243 -5.03 9.38 -1.32
C THR A 243 -5.42 10.27 -0.14
N SER A 244 -5.86 9.64 0.93
CA SER A 244 -6.10 10.25 2.23
C SER A 244 -5.86 9.23 3.32
N ARG A 245 -5.81 9.68 4.58
CA ARG A 245 -5.77 8.75 5.71
C ARG A 245 -6.96 7.80 5.69
N GLN A 246 -8.15 8.28 5.35
CA GLN A 246 -9.36 7.47 5.26
C GLN A 246 -9.26 6.42 4.16
N VAL A 247 -8.76 6.77 2.97
CA VAL A 247 -8.53 5.80 1.87
C VAL A 247 -7.52 4.74 2.31
N ARG A 248 -6.43 5.14 2.97
CA ARG A 248 -5.42 4.20 3.47
C ARG A 248 -5.98 3.29 4.57
N ASP A 249 -6.77 3.83 5.50
CA ASP A 249 -7.39 3.05 6.57
C ASP A 249 -8.41 2.06 5.99
N PHE A 250 -9.21 2.47 4.99
CA PHE A 250 -10.10 1.54 4.26
C PHE A 250 -9.32 0.42 3.58
N GLY A 251 -8.24 0.75 2.87
CA GLY A 251 -7.40 -0.25 2.19
C GLY A 251 -6.76 -1.26 3.15
N LEU A 252 -6.49 -0.87 4.41
CA LEU A 252 -5.90 -1.75 5.41
C LEU A 252 -6.91 -2.57 6.22
N TYR A 253 -8.07 -2.00 6.53
CA TYR A 253 -8.98 -2.59 7.53
C TYR A 253 -10.39 -2.86 6.98
N GLY A 254 -10.69 -2.39 5.77
CA GLY A 254 -12.01 -2.42 5.16
C GLY A 254 -12.97 -1.43 5.82
N GLU A 255 -14.27 -1.70 5.67
CA GLU A 255 -15.32 -0.94 6.32
C GLU A 255 -15.77 -1.61 7.61
N THR A 256 -15.82 -0.86 8.70
CA THR A 256 -16.32 -1.33 10.00
C THR A 256 -17.60 -0.59 10.37
N THR A 257 -18.48 -1.23 11.14
CA THR A 257 -19.70 -0.60 11.68
C THR A 257 -19.38 0.34 12.86
N GLY A 258 -18.15 0.32 13.36
CA GLY A 258 -17.74 0.97 14.60
C GLY A 258 -17.97 0.12 15.85
N GLU A 259 -18.63 -1.03 15.73
CA GLU A 259 -18.87 -1.98 16.81
C GLU A 259 -17.78 -3.08 16.85
N THR A 260 -17.65 -3.74 17.99
CA THR A 260 -16.83 -4.94 18.15
C THR A 260 -17.72 -6.15 18.43
N ASP A 261 -17.36 -7.30 17.87
CA ASP A 261 -18.03 -8.56 18.18
C ASP A 261 -17.62 -9.11 19.57
N ASN A 262 -18.16 -10.29 19.91
CA ASN A 262 -17.90 -10.97 21.17
C ASN A 262 -16.43 -11.38 21.38
N GLU A 263 -15.62 -11.36 20.32
CA GLU A 263 -14.18 -11.66 20.35
C GLU A 263 -13.33 -10.37 20.41
N GLY A 264 -13.98 -9.20 20.50
CA GLY A 264 -13.32 -7.90 20.51
C GLY A 264 -12.80 -7.46 19.14
N LEU A 265 -13.23 -8.11 18.05
CA LEU A 265 -12.84 -7.77 16.69
C LEU A 265 -13.86 -6.79 16.07
N PRO A 266 -13.42 -5.82 15.25
CA PRO A 266 -14.34 -4.91 14.59
C PRO A 266 -15.35 -5.66 13.70
N VAL A 267 -16.63 -5.35 13.88
CA VAL A 267 -17.71 -5.84 12.99
C VAL A 267 -17.55 -5.15 11.64
N ARG A 268 -17.40 -5.93 10.58
CA ARG A 268 -17.14 -5.45 9.22
C ARG A 268 -18.38 -5.46 8.35
N LEU A 269 -18.51 -4.43 7.51
CA LEU A 269 -19.50 -4.39 6.45
C LEU A 269 -18.97 -5.07 5.19
N ASP A 270 -19.83 -5.83 4.53
CA ASP A 270 -19.51 -6.54 3.29
C ASP A 270 -19.66 -5.60 2.09
N TRP A 271 -18.71 -4.66 1.96
CA TRP A 271 -18.71 -3.66 0.90
C TRP A 271 -18.71 -4.27 -0.51
N ALA A 272 -18.21 -5.50 -0.66
CA ALA A 272 -18.12 -6.21 -1.92
C ALA A 272 -19.51 -6.54 -2.49
N LYS A 273 -20.50 -6.84 -1.64
CA LYS A 273 -21.90 -7.08 -2.07
C LYS A 273 -22.55 -5.87 -2.74
N ASP A 274 -22.19 -4.68 -2.28
CA ASP A 274 -22.72 -3.41 -2.80
C ASP A 274 -21.84 -2.78 -3.87
N TYR A 275 -20.68 -3.38 -4.17
CA TYR A 275 -19.77 -2.86 -5.18
C TYR A 275 -20.38 -2.95 -6.59
N ARG A 276 -20.47 -1.81 -7.27
CA ARG A 276 -20.95 -1.68 -8.66
C ARG A 276 -19.96 -0.95 -9.57
N GLY A 277 -18.72 -0.79 -9.12
CA GLY A 277 -17.73 -0.03 -9.85
C GLY A 277 -17.18 -0.75 -11.08
N ARG A 278 -16.61 0.05 -11.99
CA ARG A 278 -16.11 -0.44 -13.27
C ARG A 278 -14.89 -1.36 -13.16
N ALA A 279 -13.97 -1.04 -12.26
CA ALA A 279 -12.72 -1.78 -12.12
C ALA A 279 -12.93 -3.13 -11.42
N THR A 280 -12.17 -4.14 -11.82
CA THR A 280 -12.06 -5.37 -11.06
C THR A 280 -11.24 -5.11 -9.80
N VAL A 281 -11.77 -5.43 -8.62
CA VAL A 281 -11.05 -5.26 -7.34
C VAL A 281 -10.56 -6.61 -6.83
N VAL A 282 -9.25 -6.80 -6.75
CA VAL A 282 -8.60 -8.00 -6.20
C VAL A 282 -8.03 -7.65 -4.83
N TYR A 283 -8.36 -8.44 -3.83
CA TYR A 283 -8.03 -8.14 -2.43
C TYR A 283 -7.82 -9.41 -1.58
N GLY A 284 -7.44 -9.24 -0.33
CA GLY A 284 -7.20 -10.29 0.66
C GLY A 284 -7.83 -9.96 2.03
N HIS A 285 -7.02 -9.95 3.10
CA HIS A 285 -7.36 -9.51 4.47
C HIS A 285 -8.21 -10.44 5.33
N THR A 286 -9.42 -10.80 4.87
CA THR A 286 -10.32 -11.70 5.61
C THR A 286 -10.33 -13.05 4.91
N PRO A 287 -9.73 -14.10 5.51
CA PRO A 287 -9.56 -15.36 4.83
C PRO A 287 -10.91 -16.03 4.59
N ALA A 288 -11.20 -16.33 3.32
CA ALA A 288 -12.48 -16.89 2.88
C ALA A 288 -12.47 -18.42 2.71
N GLY A 289 -11.29 -19.05 2.80
CA GLY A 289 -11.09 -20.49 2.55
C GLY A 289 -11.14 -20.89 1.06
N ARG A 290 -11.89 -20.15 0.23
CA ARG A 290 -11.88 -20.24 -1.23
C ARG A 290 -12.04 -18.85 -1.85
N ALA A 291 -11.45 -18.64 -3.02
CA ALA A 291 -11.59 -17.40 -3.76
C ALA A 291 -12.88 -17.44 -4.62
N GLU A 292 -13.80 -16.51 -4.38
CA GLU A 292 -15.06 -16.42 -5.10
C GLU A 292 -15.30 -14.99 -5.60
N TRP A 293 -15.87 -14.89 -6.81
CA TRP A 293 -16.27 -13.61 -7.38
C TRP A 293 -17.57 -13.14 -6.74
N VAL A 294 -17.55 -11.91 -6.21
CA VAL A 294 -18.72 -11.17 -5.76
C VAL A 294 -18.78 -9.87 -6.53
N ASN A 295 -19.77 -9.72 -7.41
CA ASN A 295 -19.80 -8.65 -8.41
C ASN A 295 -18.49 -8.61 -9.21
N ASN A 296 -17.85 -7.44 -9.31
CA ASN A 296 -16.55 -7.28 -9.96
C ASN A 296 -15.38 -7.29 -8.96
N THR A 297 -15.53 -8.03 -7.85
CA THR A 297 -14.51 -8.12 -6.80
C THR A 297 -14.19 -9.58 -6.47
N ILE A 298 -12.98 -9.85 -5.99
CA ILE A 298 -12.57 -11.18 -5.54
C ILE A 298 -11.57 -11.10 -4.39
N CYS A 299 -11.88 -11.81 -3.30
CA CYS A 299 -10.93 -12.07 -2.22
C CYS A 299 -10.09 -13.30 -2.58
N ILE A 300 -8.76 -13.15 -2.59
CA ILE A 300 -7.80 -14.24 -2.84
C ILE A 300 -7.02 -14.63 -1.58
N ASP A 301 -7.39 -14.11 -0.41
CA ASP A 301 -6.95 -14.68 0.86
C ASP A 301 -7.69 -16.00 1.14
N THR A 302 -7.02 -17.09 0.80
CA THR A 302 -7.49 -18.46 1.03
C THR A 302 -6.86 -19.09 2.28
N GLY A 303 -6.34 -18.28 3.19
CA GLY A 303 -5.92 -18.70 4.52
C GLY A 303 -4.68 -19.60 4.55
N CYS A 304 -3.65 -19.30 3.76
CA CYS A 304 -2.42 -20.12 3.68
C CYS A 304 -1.81 -20.42 5.06
N ALA A 305 -1.58 -19.39 5.89
CA ALA A 305 -1.01 -19.56 7.22
C ALA A 305 -1.86 -20.42 8.17
N PHE A 306 -3.14 -20.63 7.85
CA PHE A 306 -4.08 -21.39 8.66
C PHE A 306 -4.32 -22.82 8.14
N GLY A 307 -3.49 -23.29 7.21
CA GLY A 307 -3.63 -24.62 6.61
C GLY A 307 -4.53 -24.66 5.38
N GLY A 308 -4.92 -23.49 4.84
CA GLY A 308 -5.64 -23.36 3.59
C GLY A 308 -4.71 -23.42 2.38
N ARG A 309 -4.78 -22.39 1.52
CA ARG A 309 -3.97 -22.30 0.29
C ARG A 309 -3.36 -20.92 0.16
N LEU A 310 -2.22 -20.81 -0.53
CA LEU A 310 -1.77 -19.53 -1.08
C LEU A 310 -2.27 -19.44 -2.52
N THR A 311 -2.99 -18.37 -2.83
CA THR A 311 -3.70 -18.21 -4.12
C THR A 311 -3.20 -16.97 -4.85
N ALA A 312 -3.02 -17.09 -6.16
CA ALA A 312 -2.84 -15.98 -7.06
C ALA A 312 -3.95 -15.92 -8.11
N LEU A 313 -4.29 -14.70 -8.53
CA LEU A 313 -5.11 -14.43 -9.71
C LEU A 313 -4.22 -13.93 -10.85
N ARG A 314 -4.28 -14.60 -12.00
CA ARG A 314 -3.66 -14.16 -13.24
C ARG A 314 -4.55 -13.12 -13.92
N TRP A 315 -4.00 -11.98 -14.30
CA TRP A 315 -4.69 -10.91 -15.01
C TRP A 315 -3.98 -10.61 -16.34
N PRO A 316 -4.72 -10.47 -17.46
CA PRO A 316 -6.18 -10.36 -17.59
C PRO A 316 -6.93 -11.71 -17.71
N GLU A 317 -6.24 -12.84 -17.55
CA GLU A 317 -6.82 -14.17 -17.78
C GLU A 317 -7.96 -14.51 -16.81
N ARG A 318 -7.96 -13.90 -15.62
CA ARG A 318 -8.87 -14.17 -14.50
C ARG A 318 -8.83 -15.62 -14.03
N GLU A 319 -7.67 -16.26 -14.16
CA GLU A 319 -7.41 -17.63 -13.75
C GLU A 319 -6.83 -17.67 -12.33
N LEU A 320 -7.32 -18.58 -11.50
CA LEU A 320 -6.79 -18.82 -10.16
C LEU A 320 -5.74 -19.92 -10.20
N VAL A 321 -4.56 -19.66 -9.62
CA VAL A 321 -3.52 -20.65 -9.36
C VAL A 321 -3.31 -20.70 -7.86
N SER A 322 -3.25 -21.89 -7.27
CA SER A 322 -3.10 -22.00 -5.82
C SER A 322 -2.35 -23.25 -5.38
N VAL A 323 -1.54 -23.09 -4.33
CA VAL A 323 -0.79 -24.17 -3.70
C VAL A 323 -1.33 -24.42 -2.29
N PRO A 324 -1.48 -25.68 -1.86
CA PRO A 324 -1.88 -25.98 -0.49
C PRO A 324 -0.78 -25.57 0.49
N ALA A 325 -1.18 -25.11 1.68
CA ALA A 325 -0.25 -24.94 2.77
C ALA A 325 0.34 -26.28 3.20
N ALA A 326 1.64 -26.31 3.54
CA ALA A 326 2.27 -27.55 3.99
C ALA A 326 1.68 -28.05 5.32
N ARG A 327 1.26 -27.11 6.17
CA ARG A 327 0.53 -27.33 7.42
C ARG A 327 -0.15 -26.03 7.87
N ALA A 328 -0.99 -26.11 8.90
CA ALA A 328 -1.42 -24.91 9.61
C ALA A 328 -0.26 -24.37 10.46
N TRP A 329 0.12 -23.10 10.23
CA TRP A 329 1.16 -22.39 10.98
C TRP A 329 0.56 -21.57 12.13
N ALA A 330 -0.71 -21.22 12.03
CA ALA A 330 -1.51 -20.57 13.07
C ALA A 330 -2.89 -21.20 13.17
N GLU A 331 -3.55 -21.01 14.31
CA GLU A 331 -4.93 -21.45 14.51
C GLU A 331 -5.90 -20.60 13.69
N PRO A 332 -6.79 -21.20 12.87
CA PRO A 332 -7.78 -20.46 12.12
C PRO A 332 -8.83 -19.84 13.05
N PRO A 333 -9.33 -18.63 12.75
CA PRO A 333 -10.59 -18.14 13.33
C PRO A 333 -11.74 -19.14 13.07
N GLU A 334 -12.73 -19.20 13.96
CA GLU A 334 -13.80 -20.23 13.91
C GLU A 334 -14.51 -20.30 12.55
N LYS A 335 -14.85 -19.13 11.97
CA LYS A 335 -15.49 -19.04 10.65
C LYS A 335 -14.62 -19.64 9.54
N LEU A 336 -13.32 -19.37 9.57
CA LEU A 336 -12.38 -19.93 8.61
C LEU A 336 -12.22 -21.44 8.83
N ALA A 337 -12.14 -21.89 10.08
CA ALA A 337 -12.04 -23.30 10.41
C ALA A 337 -13.24 -24.08 9.86
N ALA A 338 -14.45 -23.52 9.93
CA ALA A 338 -15.65 -24.09 9.33
C ALA A 338 -15.57 -24.13 7.79
N ALA A 339 -15.10 -23.06 7.15
CA ALA A 339 -14.93 -22.99 5.69
C ALA A 339 -13.86 -23.98 5.17
N LEU A 340 -12.75 -24.16 5.89
CA LEU A 340 -11.71 -25.12 5.51
C LEU A 340 -12.14 -26.59 5.67
N ARG A 341 -13.08 -26.88 6.58
CA ARG A 341 -13.65 -28.23 6.71
C ARG A 341 -14.64 -28.58 5.60
N SER A 342 -15.31 -27.60 5.01
CA SER A 342 -16.28 -27.86 3.94
C SER A 342 -15.61 -28.09 2.58
N THR A 343 -14.37 -27.62 2.38
CA THR A 343 -13.61 -27.76 1.14
C THR A 343 -12.82 -29.07 1.04
N THR A 344 -12.70 -29.84 2.12
CA THR A 344 -12.02 -31.15 2.15
C THR A 344 -12.95 -32.35 1.86
N GLY A 345 -14.22 -32.10 1.53
CA GLY A 345 -15.13 -33.13 1.01
C GLY A 345 -14.78 -33.54 -0.43
N PRO A 346 -15.01 -34.80 -0.84
CA PRO A 346 -14.72 -35.24 -2.21
C PRO A 346 -15.51 -34.39 -3.21
N THR A 347 -14.80 -33.83 -4.19
CA THR A 347 -15.40 -33.25 -5.40
C THR A 347 -16.32 -34.28 -6.04
N ARG A 348 -17.62 -33.97 -6.09
CA ARG A 348 -18.59 -34.75 -6.86
C ARG A 348 -18.54 -34.38 -8.33
#